data_AF-A0A2N2HQH7-F1
#
_entry.id   AF-A0A2N2HQH7-F1
#
_cell.length_a   1.000
_cell.length_b   1.000
_cell.length_c   1.000
_cell.angle_alpha   90.00
_cell.angle_beta   90.00
_cell.angle_gamma   90.00
#
_symmetry.space_group_name_H-M   'P 1'
#
loop_
_entity.id
_entity.type
_entity.pdbx_description
1 polymer ?
#
loop_
_entity_poly.entity_id
_entity_poly.type
_entity_poly.pdbx_seq_one_letter_code
_entity_poly.pdbx_strand_id
1 'polypeptide(L)'
;MSPASTRYHLAMERGLLAHSVGVADTLLHLSRFLAPAIPEESCVITGLFHDVGKLGSTSRPLYIPNENEWQVKNRGICYRVNPEVTAMGLAVRSLYLVARFIPLSDEEAQAIAYHDGQYIEENRVVAHKEAPLILLLHWADYWTAHIYEDGRHHLISESEVS
;
A
#
# COMPACT_ATOMS: atom_id res chain seq x y z
N MET A 1 6.14 9.54 12.58
CA MET A 1 5.17 8.64 11.88
C MET A 1 5.74 8.19 10.55
N SER A 2 5.38 7.01 10.03
CA SER A 2 6.09 6.38 8.91
C SER A 2 5.84 7.04 7.54
N PRO A 3 6.87 7.15 6.67
CA PRO A 3 6.70 7.39 5.23
C PRO A 3 5.97 6.25 4.52
N ALA A 4 5.35 6.56 3.37
CA ALA A 4 4.78 5.54 2.48
C ALA A 4 5.85 4.87 1.59
N SER A 5 6.98 5.54 1.36
CA SER A 5 8.07 5.01 0.55
C SER A 5 9.41 5.60 0.95
N THR A 6 10.51 5.03 0.45
CA THR A 6 11.87 5.52 0.73
C THR A 6 12.30 6.69 -0.15
N ARG A 7 11.70 6.83 -1.34
CA ARG A 7 12.07 7.81 -2.37
C ARG A 7 10.96 8.22 -3.35
N TYR A 8 9.78 7.61 -3.25
CA TYR A 8 8.68 7.76 -4.22
C TYR A 8 7.55 8.61 -3.62
N HIS A 9 6.31 8.40 -4.08
CA HIS A 9 5.12 9.04 -3.52
C HIS A 9 5.13 9.00 -1.98
N LEU A 10 4.78 10.15 -1.40
CA LEU A 10 4.63 10.36 0.04
C LEU A 10 5.83 9.86 0.88
N ALA A 11 7.06 10.04 0.37
CA ALA A 11 8.30 9.85 1.11
C ALA A 11 8.52 10.99 2.14
N MET A 12 7.59 11.15 3.07
CA MET A 12 7.57 12.18 4.10
C MET A 12 6.95 11.64 5.39
N GLU A 13 7.13 12.36 6.50
CA GLU A 13 6.44 11.99 7.73
C GLU A 13 4.92 11.95 7.53
N ARG A 14 4.25 10.92 8.07
CA ARG A 14 2.79 10.66 7.91
C ARG A 14 2.37 10.25 6.50
N GLY A 15 3.30 10.07 5.56
CA GLY A 15 2.97 9.65 4.20
C GLY A 15 2.17 8.36 4.13
N LEU A 16 2.48 7.37 4.99
CA LEU A 16 1.74 6.11 5.04
C LEU A 16 0.26 6.31 5.36
N LEU A 17 -0.08 7.21 6.28
CA LEU A 17 -1.47 7.46 6.66
C LEU A 17 -2.26 8.07 5.50
N ALA A 18 -1.69 9.08 4.83
CA ALA A 18 -2.32 9.72 3.69
C ALA A 18 -2.56 8.71 2.56
N HIS A 19 -1.57 7.85 2.30
CA HIS A 19 -1.65 6.79 1.31
C HIS A 19 -2.77 5.79 1.64
N SER A 20 -2.75 5.19 2.83
CA SER A 20 -3.74 4.21 3.25
C SER A 20 -5.17 4.75 3.19
N VAL A 21 -5.39 6.02 3.55
CA VAL A 21 -6.71 6.67 3.44
C VAL A 21 -7.12 6.86 1.98
N GLY A 22 -6.19 7.31 1.11
CA GLY A 22 -6.46 7.47 -0.33
C GLY A 22 -6.80 6.15 -1.03
N VAL A 23 -6.09 5.08 -0.68
CA VAL A 23 -6.35 3.73 -1.19
C VAL A 23 -7.71 3.22 -0.73
N ALA A 24 -8.06 3.40 0.56
CA ALA A 24 -9.37 2.99 1.07
C ALA A 24 -10.52 3.73 0.38
N ASP A 25 -10.38 5.04 0.12
CA ASP A 25 -11.38 5.82 -0.60
C ASP A 25 -11.52 5.37 -2.07
N THR A 26 -10.39 5.18 -2.75
CA THR A 26 -10.38 4.70 -4.14
C THR A 26 -10.99 3.29 -4.25
N LEU A 27 -10.67 2.40 -3.31
CA LEU A 27 -11.20 1.05 -3.25
C LEU A 27 -12.71 1.03 -3.03
N LEU A 28 -13.24 1.88 -2.14
CA LEU A 28 -14.68 2.01 -1.95
C LEU A 28 -15.40 2.47 -3.23
N HIS A 29 -14.83 3.42 -3.97
CA HIS A 29 -15.37 3.85 -5.26
C HIS A 29 -15.38 2.72 -6.30
N LEU A 30 -14.26 1.99 -6.44
CA LEU A 30 -14.18 0.85 -7.37
C LEU A 30 -15.14 -0.27 -6.98
N SER A 31 -15.21 -0.61 -5.70
CA SER A 31 -16.07 -1.68 -5.17
C SER A 31 -17.56 -1.39 -5.43
N ARG A 32 -18.03 -0.17 -5.12
CA ARG A 32 -19.43 0.23 -5.37
C ARG A 32 -19.84 0.08 -6.83
N PHE A 33 -18.91 0.33 -7.76
CA PHE A 33 -19.18 0.24 -9.19
C PHE A 33 -19.06 -1.18 -9.75
N LEU A 34 -17.97 -1.89 -9.43
CA LEU A 34 -17.61 -3.17 -10.06
C LEU A 34 -18.10 -4.39 -9.28
N ALA A 35 -18.15 -4.32 -7.95
CA ALA A 35 -18.41 -5.46 -7.09
C ALA A 35 -19.19 -5.08 -5.82
N PRO A 36 -20.42 -4.55 -5.93
CA PRO A 36 -21.19 -4.04 -4.79
C PRO A 36 -21.58 -5.11 -3.76
N ALA A 37 -21.36 -6.39 -4.06
CA ALA A 37 -21.55 -7.49 -3.12
C ALA A 37 -20.39 -7.64 -2.12
N ILE A 38 -19.23 -7.05 -2.38
CA ILE A 38 -18.11 -7.03 -1.44
C ILE A 38 -18.48 -6.06 -0.30
N PRO A 39 -18.38 -6.48 0.97
CA PRO A 39 -18.67 -5.60 2.10
C PRO A 39 -17.74 -4.37 2.12
N GLU A 40 -18.32 -3.18 2.33
CA GLU A 40 -17.53 -1.95 2.49
C GLU A 40 -16.53 -2.07 3.64
N GLU A 41 -16.86 -2.82 4.70
CA GLU A 41 -15.96 -3.10 5.82
C GLU A 41 -14.67 -3.77 5.36
N SER A 42 -14.75 -4.79 4.49
CA SER A 42 -13.57 -5.47 3.95
C SER A 42 -12.72 -4.55 3.07
N CYS A 43 -13.35 -3.66 2.30
CA CYS A 43 -12.65 -2.61 1.56
C CYS A 43 -11.91 -1.65 2.50
N VAL A 44 -12.55 -1.21 3.59
CA VAL A 44 -11.95 -0.29 4.57
C VAL A 44 -10.79 -0.96 5.31
N ILE A 45 -10.97 -2.19 5.80
CA ILE A 45 -9.93 -2.94 6.50
C ILE A 45 -8.71 -3.12 5.59
N THR A 46 -8.92 -3.65 4.39
CA THR A 46 -7.81 -3.95 3.48
C THR A 46 -7.16 -2.69 2.93
N GLY A 47 -7.93 -1.69 2.53
CA GLY A 47 -7.40 -0.41 2.04
C GLY A 47 -6.56 0.31 3.10
N LEU A 48 -7.01 0.36 4.36
CA LEU A 48 -6.27 1.03 5.43
C LEU A 48 -5.03 0.25 5.88
N PHE A 49 -5.04 -1.08 5.79
CA PHE A 49 -4.02 -1.91 6.43
C PHE A 49 -3.13 -2.73 5.50
N HIS A 50 -3.34 -2.72 4.17
CA HIS A 50 -2.51 -3.47 3.21
C HIS A 50 -1.01 -3.21 3.40
N ASP A 51 -0.65 -1.97 3.75
CA ASP A 51 0.73 -1.49 3.86
C ASP A 51 1.20 -1.21 5.28
N VAL A 52 0.45 -1.64 6.31
CA VAL A 52 0.80 -1.36 7.71
C VAL A 52 2.17 -1.95 8.12
N GLY A 53 2.68 -2.93 7.37
CA GLY A 53 4.03 -3.44 7.49
C GLY A 53 5.11 -2.35 7.39
N LYS A 54 4.85 -1.24 6.69
CA LYS A 54 5.76 -0.09 6.59
C LYS A 54 6.06 0.56 7.95
N LEU A 55 5.25 0.31 8.98
CA LEU A 55 5.53 0.75 10.35
C LEU A 55 6.77 0.08 10.97
N GLY A 56 7.16 -1.12 10.54
CA GLY A 56 8.31 -1.86 11.09
C GLY A 56 7.93 -2.85 12.18
N SER A 57 8.49 -2.71 13.38
CA SER A 57 8.16 -3.49 14.57
C SER A 57 7.68 -2.58 15.70
N THR A 58 7.09 -3.16 16.75
CA THR A 58 6.54 -2.41 17.90
C THR A 58 7.56 -1.45 18.54
N SER A 59 8.85 -1.73 18.43
CA SER A 59 9.92 -0.92 19.03
C SER A 59 10.82 -0.21 18.01
N ARG A 60 10.71 -0.48 16.70
CA ARG A 60 11.64 0.03 15.69
C ARG A 60 10.92 0.36 14.38
N PRO A 61 11.05 1.59 13.85
CA PRO A 61 10.48 1.93 12.56
C PRO A 61 11.18 1.18 11.42
N LEU A 62 10.43 0.80 10.38
CA LEU A 62 11.02 0.18 9.18
C LEU A 62 11.92 1.16 8.45
N TYR A 63 11.49 2.41 8.31
CA TYR A 63 12.21 3.46 7.60
C TYR A 63 12.85 4.43 8.59
N ILE A 64 14.14 4.69 8.40
CA ILE A 64 14.92 5.68 9.13
C ILE A 64 15.56 6.66 8.14
N PRO A 65 15.88 7.91 8.56
CA PRO A 65 16.51 8.88 7.69
C PRO A 65 17.79 8.33 7.04
N ASN A 66 18.01 8.68 5.78
CA ASN A 66 19.23 8.33 5.08
C ASN A 66 20.33 9.35 5.42
N GLU A 67 21.41 8.87 6.03
CA GLU A 67 22.56 9.69 6.43
C GLU A 67 23.51 9.98 5.24
N ASN A 68 23.33 9.31 4.10
CA ASN A 68 24.12 9.58 2.91
C ASN A 68 23.61 10.82 2.16
N GLU A 69 24.21 11.98 2.46
CA GLU A 69 23.85 13.27 1.86
C GLU A 69 23.88 13.26 0.34
N TRP A 70 24.83 12.54 -0.27
CA TRP A 70 24.91 12.44 -1.73
C TRP A 70 23.69 11.72 -2.31
N GLN A 71 23.25 10.63 -1.69
CA GLN A 71 22.06 9.89 -2.13
C GLN A 71 20.78 10.70 -1.93
N VAL A 72 20.67 11.44 -0.82
CA VAL A 72 19.53 12.33 -0.57
C VAL A 72 19.49 13.41 -1.65
N LYS A 73 20.60 14.13 -1.87
CA LYS A 73 20.65 15.27 -2.78
C LYS A 73 20.53 14.89 -4.26
N ASN A 74 21.22 13.83 -4.70
CA ASN A 74 21.33 13.50 -6.13
C ASN A 74 20.35 12.41 -6.57
N ARG A 75 19.78 11.64 -5.64
CA ARG A 75 18.88 10.51 -5.95
C ARG A 75 17.52 10.57 -5.24
N GLY A 76 17.29 11.54 -4.36
CA GLY A 76 16.03 11.68 -3.63
C GLY A 76 15.75 10.57 -2.62
N ILE A 77 16.76 9.78 -2.23
CA ILE A 77 16.58 8.64 -1.30
C ILE A 77 16.64 9.17 0.13
N CYS A 78 15.52 9.72 0.59
CA CYS A 78 15.40 10.38 1.90
C CYS A 78 15.39 9.39 3.08
N TYR A 79 14.94 8.16 2.86
CA TYR A 79 14.88 7.12 3.89
C TYR A 79 15.56 5.84 3.44
N ARG A 80 16.00 5.04 4.42
CA ARG A 80 16.54 3.70 4.22
C ARG A 80 15.85 2.71 5.15
N VAL A 81 15.90 1.42 4.79
CA VAL A 81 15.41 0.35 5.67
C VAL A 81 16.32 0.25 6.89
N ASN A 82 15.71 0.17 8.07
CA ASN A 82 16.38 0.01 9.34
C ASN A 82 16.97 -1.41 9.46
N PRO A 83 18.31 -1.58 9.53
CA PRO A 83 18.94 -2.90 9.59
C PRO A 83 18.65 -3.64 10.92
N GLU A 84 18.18 -2.92 11.94
CA GLU A 84 17.82 -3.51 13.24
C GLU A 84 16.41 -4.14 13.26
N VAL A 85 15.64 -3.96 12.19
CA VAL A 85 14.31 -4.58 12.05
C VAL A 85 14.48 -5.94 11.39
N THR A 86 13.88 -6.98 11.99
CA THR A 86 13.88 -8.34 11.42
C THR A 86 13.39 -8.33 9.97
N ALA A 87 14.17 -8.96 9.09
CA ALA A 87 13.81 -9.08 7.69
C ALA A 87 12.53 -9.90 7.53
N MET A 88 11.57 -9.35 6.79
CA MET A 88 10.27 -9.95 6.51
C MET A 88 9.69 -9.23 5.28
N GLY A 89 9.04 -9.98 4.39
CA GLY A 89 8.31 -9.40 3.26
C GLY A 89 7.27 -8.39 3.76
N LEU A 90 7.06 -7.31 3.00
CA LEU A 90 6.26 -6.18 3.46
C LEU A 90 4.79 -6.58 3.68
N ALA A 91 4.17 -7.19 2.67
CA ALA A 91 2.80 -7.67 2.75
C ALA A 91 2.61 -8.76 3.82
N VAL A 92 3.57 -9.68 3.97
CA VAL A 92 3.58 -10.70 5.04
C VAL A 92 3.60 -10.04 6.42
N ARG A 93 4.39 -8.98 6.57
CA ARG A 93 4.44 -8.19 7.80
C ARG A 93 3.14 -7.46 8.06
N SER A 94 2.51 -6.87 7.04
CA SER A 94 1.18 -6.27 7.16
C SER A 94 0.18 -7.30 7.69
N LEU A 95 0.07 -8.46 7.06
CA LEU A 95 -0.81 -9.55 7.50
C LEU A 95 -0.53 -9.95 8.96
N TYR A 96 0.74 -10.17 9.31
CA TYR A 96 1.15 -10.51 10.68
C TYR A 96 0.75 -9.45 11.70
N LEU A 97 0.88 -8.16 11.38
CA LEU A 97 0.52 -7.08 12.29
C LEU A 97 -1.00 -6.99 12.46
N VAL A 98 -1.77 -7.01 11.37
CA VAL A 98 -3.23 -6.86 11.40
C VAL A 98 -3.89 -8.02 12.13
N ALA A 99 -3.50 -9.26 11.82
CA ALA A 99 -4.10 -10.47 12.37
C ALA A 99 -3.94 -10.60 13.90
N ARG A 100 -3.07 -9.79 14.53
CA ARG A 100 -2.91 -9.73 16.00
C ARG A 100 -3.99 -8.89 16.69
N PHE A 101 -4.70 -8.05 15.95
CA PHE A 101 -5.64 -7.07 16.52
C PHE A 101 -7.08 -7.30 16.06
N ILE A 102 -7.27 -7.75 14.81
CA ILE A 102 -8.60 -8.03 14.25
C ILE A 102 -8.62 -9.40 13.57
N PRO A 103 -9.73 -10.16 13.69
CA PRO A 103 -9.93 -11.34 12.87
C PRO A 103 -10.12 -10.90 11.41
N LEU A 104 -9.55 -11.67 10.48
CA LEU A 104 -9.67 -11.45 9.05
C LEU A 104 -10.41 -12.65 8.42
N SER A 105 -11.23 -12.38 7.43
CA SER A 105 -11.68 -13.40 6.48
C SER A 105 -10.52 -13.88 5.59
N ASP A 106 -10.70 -15.04 4.95
CA ASP A 106 -9.69 -15.58 4.04
C ASP A 106 -9.41 -14.64 2.85
N GLU A 107 -10.44 -13.95 2.35
CA GLU A 107 -10.30 -12.98 1.25
C GLU A 107 -9.54 -11.71 1.68
N GLU A 108 -9.80 -11.19 2.89
CA GLU A 108 -9.05 -10.05 3.43
C GLU A 108 -7.59 -10.42 3.69
N ALA A 109 -7.34 -11.63 4.19
CA ALA A 109 -5.99 -12.15 4.39
C ALA A 109 -5.24 -12.30 3.05
N GLN A 110 -5.90 -12.83 2.01
CA GLN A 110 -5.34 -12.90 0.66
C GLN A 110 -5.05 -11.50 0.12
N ALA A 111 -6.00 -10.57 0.25
CA ALA A 111 -5.86 -9.20 -0.23
C ALA A 111 -4.66 -8.50 0.41
N ILE A 112 -4.50 -8.56 1.73
CA ILE A 112 -3.35 -7.93 2.42
C ILE A 112 -2.03 -8.59 2.01
N ALA A 113 -1.98 -9.93 1.96
CA ALA A 113 -0.75 -10.67 1.70
C ALA A 113 -0.19 -10.50 0.29
N TYR A 114 -1.04 -10.14 -0.68
CA TYR A 114 -0.69 -10.17 -2.10
C TYR A 114 -1.13 -8.90 -2.86
N HIS A 115 -1.47 -7.80 -2.17
CA HIS A 115 -1.98 -6.55 -2.77
C HIS A 115 -1.09 -5.92 -3.84
N ASP A 116 0.24 -6.13 -3.78
CA ASP A 116 1.20 -5.69 -4.81
C ASP A 116 0.95 -6.35 -6.19
N GLY A 117 0.05 -7.34 -6.27
CA GLY A 117 -0.34 -8.01 -7.50
C GLY A 117 0.76 -8.92 -8.07
N GLN A 118 0.66 -9.27 -9.35
CA GLN A 118 1.56 -10.24 -9.99
C GLN A 118 2.95 -9.66 -10.37
N TYR A 119 3.28 -8.44 -9.92
CA TYR A 119 4.62 -7.87 -10.06
C TYR A 119 5.64 -8.52 -9.09
N ILE A 120 5.13 -9.16 -8.04
CA ILE A 120 5.92 -9.83 -7.00
C ILE A 120 5.90 -11.33 -7.26
N GLU A 121 7.08 -11.93 -7.44
CA GLU A 121 7.21 -13.36 -7.77
C GLU A 121 6.58 -14.26 -6.69
N GLU A 122 6.68 -13.85 -5.43
CA GLU A 122 6.09 -14.55 -4.27
C GLU A 122 4.55 -14.65 -4.37
N ASN A 123 3.91 -13.76 -5.14
CA ASN A 123 2.46 -13.74 -5.32
C ASN A 123 1.98 -14.79 -6.34
N ARG A 124 2.88 -15.52 -7.00
CA ARG A 124 2.55 -16.56 -7.98
C ARG A 124 1.65 -17.67 -7.43
N VAL A 125 1.64 -17.90 -6.11
CA VAL A 125 0.77 -18.89 -5.46
C VAL A 125 -0.72 -18.58 -5.63
N VAL A 126 -1.08 -17.30 -5.76
CA VAL A 126 -2.47 -16.84 -5.98
C VAL A 126 -2.79 -16.52 -7.44
N ALA A 127 -1.84 -16.72 -8.37
CA ALA A 127 -2.07 -16.46 -9.79
C ALA A 127 -3.24 -17.30 -10.33
N HIS A 128 -4.19 -16.62 -10.99
CA HIS A 128 -5.45 -17.19 -11.48
C HIS A 128 -6.36 -17.75 -10.38
N LYS A 129 -6.15 -17.35 -9.13
CA LYS A 129 -6.92 -17.73 -7.93
C LYS A 129 -7.21 -16.50 -7.05
N GLU A 130 -7.11 -15.32 -7.63
CA GLU A 130 -7.38 -14.04 -6.99
C GLU A 130 -8.87 -13.93 -6.65
N ALA A 131 -9.18 -13.64 -5.39
CA ALA A 131 -10.50 -13.17 -5.01
C ALA A 131 -10.76 -11.79 -5.67
N PRO A 132 -12.03 -11.41 -5.90
CA PRO A 132 -12.34 -10.08 -6.42
C PRO A 132 -11.74 -8.93 -5.58
N LEU A 133 -11.68 -9.10 -4.27
CA LEU A 133 -11.16 -8.08 -3.33
C LEU A 133 -9.69 -7.72 -3.59
N ILE A 134 -8.81 -8.71 -3.82
CA ILE A 134 -7.39 -8.44 -4.08
C ILE A 134 -7.19 -7.71 -5.40
N LEU A 135 -7.97 -8.01 -6.44
CA LEU A 135 -7.88 -7.32 -7.73
C LEU A 135 -8.24 -5.84 -7.57
N LEU A 136 -9.35 -5.55 -6.88
CA LEU A 136 -9.77 -4.18 -6.63
C LEU A 136 -8.78 -3.42 -5.74
N LEU A 137 -8.28 -4.06 -4.68
CA LEU A 137 -7.28 -3.45 -3.79
C LEU A 137 -6.00 -3.13 -4.55
N HIS A 138 -5.48 -4.06 -5.36
CA HIS A 138 -4.30 -3.85 -6.18
C HIS A 138 -4.48 -2.64 -7.11
N TRP A 139 -5.63 -2.57 -7.81
CA TRP A 139 -5.89 -1.43 -8.70
C TRP A 139 -6.10 -0.12 -7.95
N ALA A 140 -6.75 -0.14 -6.79
CA ALA A 140 -6.93 1.03 -5.94
C ALA A 140 -5.58 1.58 -5.48
N ASP A 141 -4.73 0.72 -4.90
CA ASP A 141 -3.39 1.07 -4.46
C ASP A 141 -2.55 1.64 -5.61
N TYR A 142 -2.48 0.90 -6.71
CA TYR A 142 -1.71 1.30 -7.88
C TYR A 142 -2.22 2.63 -8.46
N TRP A 143 -3.53 2.83 -8.57
CA TRP A 143 -4.12 4.07 -9.07
C TRP A 143 -3.84 5.25 -8.13
N THR A 144 -4.05 5.08 -6.82
CA THR A 144 -3.80 6.13 -5.84
C THR A 144 -2.34 6.57 -5.87
N ALA A 145 -1.39 5.63 -5.74
CA ALA A 145 0.03 5.91 -5.72
C ALA A 145 0.48 6.66 -7.00
N HIS A 146 0.02 6.17 -8.16
CA HIS A 146 0.56 6.61 -9.43
C HIS A 146 -0.17 7.74 -10.12
N ILE A 147 -1.48 7.85 -9.97
CA ILE A 147 -2.28 8.89 -10.60
C ILE A 147 -2.45 10.06 -9.64
N TYR A 148 -2.85 9.78 -8.40
CA TYR A 148 -3.14 10.84 -7.44
C TYR A 148 -1.90 11.38 -6.73
N GLU A 149 -0.97 10.51 -6.31
CA GLU A 149 0.15 10.92 -5.46
C GLU A 149 1.42 11.28 -6.25
N ASP A 150 1.73 10.56 -7.34
CA ASP A 150 2.86 10.85 -8.24
C ASP A 150 2.61 12.05 -9.18
N GLY A 151 1.48 12.76 -9.05
CA GLY A 151 1.19 13.97 -9.82
C GLY A 151 0.77 13.73 -11.28
N ARG A 152 0.44 12.49 -11.67
CA ARG A 152 -0.11 12.15 -12.99
C ARG A 152 -1.60 12.47 -13.14
N HIS A 153 -2.23 13.08 -12.13
CA HIS A 153 -3.61 13.55 -12.18
C HIS A 153 -3.88 14.50 -13.34
N HIS A 154 -2.88 15.23 -13.85
CA HIS A 154 -3.04 16.08 -15.02
C HIS A 154 -3.47 15.30 -16.29
N LEU A 155 -3.09 14.01 -16.40
CA LEU A 155 -3.45 13.16 -17.54
C LEU A 155 -4.94 12.85 -17.64
N ILE A 156 -5.69 13.04 -16.54
CA ILE A 156 -7.14 12.82 -16.49
C ILE A 156 -7.95 14.12 -16.49
N SER A 157 -7.31 15.28 -16.28
CA SER A 157 -7.99 16.59 -16.24
C SER A 157 -7.98 17.35 -17.56
N GLU A 158 -7.24 16.88 -18.59
CA GLU A 158 -7.19 17.52 -19.91
C GLU A 158 -8.26 17.02 -20.90
N SER A 159 -9.13 16.07 -20.49
CA SER A 159 -10.14 15.46 -21.37
C SER A 159 -11.53 16.11 -21.32
N GLU A 160 -11.75 17.18 -20.53
CA GLU A 160 -13.05 17.89 -20.46
C GLU A 160 -13.12 19.17 -21.32
N VAL A 161 -12.15 19.41 -22.22
CA VAL A 161 -12.22 20.51 -23.19
C VAL A 161 -12.02 19.99 -24.60
N SER A 162 -13.09 19.49 -25.22
CA SER A 162 -13.26 19.42 -26.68
C SER A 162 -14.73 19.40 -27.05
#